data_AF-A0A8D8A7S1-F1
#
_entry.id   AF-A0A8D8A7S1-F1
#
_cell.length_a   1.000
_cell.length_b   1.000
_cell.length_c   1.000
_cell.angle_alpha   90.00
_cell.angle_beta   90.00
_cell.angle_gamma   90.00
#
_symmetry.space_group_name_H-M   'P 1'
#
loop_
_entity.id
_entity.type
_entity.pdbx_description
1 polymer ?
#
loop_
_entity_poly.entity_id
_entity_poly.type
_entity_poly.pdbx_seq_one_letter_code
_entity_poly.pdbx_strand_id
1 'polypeptide(L)'
;MAKQHTNDGYQRAIFGALRTLMHFIVAVQFSYGIYYDFTYVHFPPGMHRPGGEFGGKLKFLTVWDAILQAIYFTVCLINDFIGTNEVAPRKTPLIRKLKDYMLAAFAFPVALNVGVTFWTLMAIDRELVFPKALDAV
;
A
#
# COMPACT_ATOMS: atom_id res chain seq x y z
N MET A 1 -5.82 44.20 0.62
CA MET A 1 -6.17 43.03 -0.21
C MET A 1 -4.98 42.19 -0.71
N ALA A 2 -3.73 42.42 -0.26
CA ALA A 2 -2.53 41.73 -0.80
C ALA A 2 -2.03 40.49 -0.02
N LYS A 3 -2.68 40.09 1.09
CA LYS A 3 -2.22 38.97 1.94
C LYS A 3 -2.69 37.58 1.47
N GLN A 4 -3.69 37.50 0.59
CA GLN A 4 -4.30 36.23 0.22
C GLN A 4 -3.43 35.44 -0.77
N HIS A 5 -2.80 36.13 -1.72
CA HIS A 5 -2.08 35.52 -2.84
C HIS A 5 -0.74 34.86 -2.44
N THR A 6 -0.11 35.30 -1.35
CA THR A 6 1.13 34.72 -0.81
C THR A 6 0.89 33.45 0.01
N ASN A 7 -0.24 33.37 0.71
CA ASN A 7 -0.62 32.15 1.44
C ASN A 7 -0.90 30.99 0.48
N ASP A 8 -1.45 31.27 -0.70
CA ASP A 8 -1.78 30.24 -1.69
C ASP A 8 -0.54 29.50 -2.22
N GLY A 9 0.56 30.22 -2.46
CA GLY A 9 1.82 29.63 -2.91
C GLY A 9 2.48 28.77 -1.83
N TYR A 10 2.53 29.28 -0.60
CA TYR A 10 3.09 28.56 0.55
C TYR A 10 2.31 27.28 0.87
N GLN A 11 0.97 27.36 0.88
CA GLN A 11 0.14 26.19 1.11
C GLN A 11 0.30 25.14 0.01
N ARG A 12 0.31 25.54 -1.27
CA ARG A 12 0.57 24.61 -2.39
C ARG A 12 1.91 23.90 -2.28
N ALA A 13 2.96 24.61 -1.88
CA ALA A 13 4.28 24.04 -1.67
C ALA A 13 4.29 23.01 -0.52
N ILE A 14 3.67 23.34 0.63
CA ILE A 14 3.55 22.41 1.76
C ILE A 14 2.77 21.16 1.36
N PHE A 15 1.59 21.32 0.73
CA PHE A 15 0.78 20.18 0.32
C PHE A 15 1.51 19.30 -0.69
N GLY A 16 2.27 19.90 -1.61
CA GLY A 16 3.13 19.19 -2.54
C GLY A 16 4.19 18.35 -1.81
N ALA A 17 4.93 18.97 -0.88
CA ALA A 17 5.97 18.30 -0.10
C ALA A 17 5.41 17.17 0.78
N LEU A 18 4.31 17.42 1.50
CA LEU A 18 3.64 16.42 2.34
C LEU A 18 3.20 15.20 1.53
N ARG A 19 2.64 15.43 0.34
CA ARG A 19 2.21 14.35 -0.56
C ARG A 19 3.40 13.50 -1.01
N THR A 20 4.49 14.13 -1.44
CA THR A 20 5.70 13.41 -1.87
C THR A 20 6.35 12.64 -0.73
N LEU A 21 6.41 13.24 0.47
CA LEU A 21 6.87 12.55 1.68
C LEU A 21 6.00 11.33 2.00
N MET A 22 4.67 11.46 1.90
CA MET A 22 3.75 10.34 2.13
C MET A 22 3.99 9.22 1.11
N HIS A 23 4.05 9.53 -0.19
CA HIS A 23 4.33 8.51 -1.21
C HIS A 23 5.67 7.82 -0.98
N PHE A 24 6.70 8.57 -0.58
CA PHE A 24 8.01 8.02 -0.27
C PHE A 24 7.97 7.07 0.93
N ILE A 25 7.40 7.52 2.06
CA ILE A 25 7.31 6.71 3.29
C ILE A 25 6.53 5.43 3.01
N VAL A 26 5.40 5.52 2.32
CA VAL A 26 4.56 4.36 2.04
C VAL A 26 5.24 3.40 1.06
N ALA A 27 5.90 3.90 0.02
CA ALA A 27 6.67 3.06 -0.91
C ALA A 27 7.78 2.29 -0.18
N VAL A 28 8.52 2.98 0.71
CA VAL A 28 9.57 2.36 1.53
C VAL A 28 8.97 1.33 2.48
N GLN A 29 7.89 1.66 3.20
CA GLN A 29 7.20 0.77 4.14
C GLN A 29 6.79 -0.55 3.48
N PHE A 30 6.07 -0.49 2.35
CA PHE A 30 5.61 -1.71 1.67
C PHE A 30 6.77 -2.50 1.05
N SER A 31 7.74 -1.82 0.43
CA SER A 31 8.91 -2.49 -0.16
C SER A 31 9.75 -3.20 0.90
N TYR A 32 9.99 -2.53 2.03
CA TYR A 32 10.71 -3.11 3.16
C TYR A 32 9.93 -4.26 3.80
N GLY A 33 8.60 -4.12 3.97
CA GLY A 33 7.77 -5.20 4.50
C GLY A 33 7.81 -6.47 3.65
N ILE A 34 7.72 -6.32 2.32
CA ILE A 34 7.88 -7.45 1.38
C ILE A 34 9.28 -8.05 1.49
N TYR A 35 10.32 -7.21 1.46
CA TYR A 35 11.70 -7.69 1.60
C TYR A 35 11.90 -8.47 2.89
N TYR A 36 11.45 -7.94 4.03
CA TYR A 36 11.61 -8.55 5.33
C TYR A 36 10.85 -9.88 5.44
N ASP A 37 9.60 -9.92 4.98
CA ASP A 37 8.78 -11.14 5.01
C ASP A 37 9.40 -12.27 4.16
N PHE A 38 9.93 -11.95 2.99
CA PHE A 38 10.53 -12.96 2.11
C PHE A 38 11.93 -13.38 2.58
N THR A 39 12.67 -12.51 3.26
CA THR A 39 14.07 -12.75 3.64
C THR A 39 14.23 -13.36 5.03
N TYR A 40 13.42 -12.92 6.01
CA TYR A 40 13.63 -13.26 7.42
C TYR A 40 12.46 -14.05 8.03
N VAL A 41 11.26 -13.97 7.47
CA VAL A 41 10.08 -14.67 8.02
C VAL A 41 9.99 -16.07 7.42
N HIS A 42 10.61 -17.02 8.11
CA HIS A 42 10.56 -18.44 7.78
C HIS A 42 9.57 -19.19 8.67
N PHE A 43 8.98 -20.25 8.12
CA PHE A 43 8.18 -21.16 8.92
C PHE A 43 9.10 -21.97 9.83
N PRO A 44 8.68 -22.25 11.08
CA PRO A 44 9.48 -23.07 12.00
C PRO A 44 9.79 -24.43 11.37
N PRO A 45 11.03 -24.93 11.50
CA PRO A 45 11.38 -26.25 11.01
C PRO A 45 10.51 -27.31 11.70
N GLY A 46 9.94 -28.23 10.92
CA GLY A 46 9.07 -29.31 11.41
C GLY A 46 7.57 -29.00 11.41
N MET A 47 7.16 -27.78 11.06
CA MET A 47 5.74 -27.43 10.89
C MET A 47 5.35 -27.44 9.41
N HIS A 48 4.32 -28.20 9.04
CA HIS A 48 3.78 -28.19 7.69
C HIS A 48 3.03 -26.88 7.44
N ARG A 49 3.28 -26.24 6.30
CA ARG A 49 2.55 -25.03 5.91
C ARG A 49 1.07 -25.38 5.70
N PRO A 50 0.13 -24.66 6.34
CA PRO A 50 -1.29 -24.83 6.07
C PRO A 50 -1.57 -24.63 4.58
N GLY A 51 -2.21 -25.61 3.93
CA GLY A 51 -2.53 -25.55 2.49
C GLY A 51 -1.40 -25.94 1.53
N GLY A 52 -0.39 -26.69 1.99
CA GLY A 52 0.64 -27.31 1.14
C GLY A 52 1.79 -26.40 0.73
N GLU A 53 2.76 -26.98 0.00
CA GLU A 53 4.00 -26.31 -0.43
C GLU A 53 3.82 -25.47 -1.70
N PHE A 54 2.80 -25.77 -2.51
CA PHE A 54 2.59 -25.11 -3.80
C PHE A 54 2.24 -23.62 -3.61
N GLY A 55 2.95 -22.75 -4.34
CA GLY A 55 2.73 -21.30 -4.35
C GLY A 55 3.38 -20.51 -3.19
N GLY A 56 3.97 -21.18 -2.19
CA GLY A 56 4.72 -20.52 -1.11
C GLY A 56 3.94 -19.40 -0.41
N LYS A 57 4.57 -18.24 -0.22
CA LYS A 57 3.95 -17.02 0.34
C LYS A 57 3.04 -16.29 -0.66
N LEU A 58 3.25 -16.48 -1.96
CA LEU A 58 2.47 -15.81 -3.03
C LEU A 58 1.04 -16.33 -3.17
N LYS A 59 0.68 -17.39 -2.43
CA LYS A 59 -0.72 -17.86 -2.39
C LYS A 59 -1.66 -16.92 -1.63
N PHE A 60 -1.12 -16.04 -0.78
CA PHE A 60 -1.92 -15.16 0.05
C PHE A 60 -2.25 -13.85 -0.67
N LEU A 61 -3.53 -13.49 -0.67
CA LEU A 61 -3.99 -12.23 -1.28
C LEU A 61 -3.40 -11.00 -0.58
N THR A 62 -3.07 -11.10 0.72
CA THR A 62 -2.36 -10.06 1.49
C THR A 62 -0.97 -9.76 0.92
N VAL A 63 -0.25 -10.77 0.42
CA VAL A 63 1.07 -10.59 -0.19
C VAL A 63 0.92 -9.91 -1.55
N TRP A 64 -0.08 -10.29 -2.33
CA TRP A 64 -0.41 -9.60 -3.59
C TRP A 64 -0.84 -8.15 -3.35
N ASP A 65 -1.63 -7.89 -2.31
CA ASP A 65 -1.99 -6.53 -1.91
C ASP A 65 -0.73 -5.70 -1.63
N ALA A 66 0.17 -6.20 -0.77
CA ALA A 66 1.41 -5.50 -0.44
C ALA A 66 2.25 -5.18 -1.69
N ILE A 67 2.38 -6.13 -2.64
CA ILE A 67 3.09 -5.93 -3.91
C ILE A 67 2.42 -4.83 -4.75
N LEU A 68 1.09 -4.88 -4.89
CA LEU A 68 0.33 -3.87 -5.62
C LEU A 68 0.49 -2.48 -4.99
N GLN A 69 0.44 -2.36 -3.66
CA GLN A 69 0.67 -1.11 -2.96
C GLN A 69 2.10 -0.59 -3.18
N ALA A 70 3.12 -1.46 -3.06
CA ALA A 70 4.51 -1.08 -3.30
C ALA A 70 4.71 -0.51 -4.72
N ILE A 71 4.17 -1.19 -5.73
CA ILE A 71 4.23 -0.75 -7.13
C ILE A 71 3.47 0.57 -7.30
N TYR A 72 2.26 0.68 -6.76
CA TYR A 72 1.42 1.88 -6.85
C TYR A 72 2.12 3.10 -6.28
N PHE A 73 2.59 3.04 -5.03
CA PHE A 73 3.23 4.18 -4.38
C PHE A 73 4.59 4.52 -5.00
N THR A 74 5.30 3.54 -5.56
CA THR A 74 6.51 3.81 -6.36
C THR A 74 6.17 4.58 -7.64
N VAL A 75 5.11 4.20 -8.36
CA VAL A 75 4.65 4.94 -9.54
C VAL A 75 4.19 6.35 -9.16
N CYS A 76 3.49 6.53 -8.03
CA CYS A 76 3.12 7.83 -7.49
C CYS A 76 4.35 8.70 -7.19
N LEU A 77 5.37 8.13 -6.55
CA LEU A 77 6.62 8.82 -6.21
C LEU A 77 7.38 9.25 -7.47
N ILE A 78 7.51 8.38 -8.46
CA ILE A 78 8.12 8.71 -9.75
C ILE A 78 7.34 9.85 -10.44
N ASN A 79 6.01 9.78 -10.41
CA ASN A 79 5.15 10.83 -10.97
C ASN A 79 5.27 12.17 -10.22
N ASP A 80 5.64 12.17 -8.93
CA ASP A 80 5.85 13.42 -8.20
C ASP A 80 7.13 14.15 -8.63
N PHE A 81 8.17 13.40 -9.04
CA PHE A 81 9.44 13.97 -9.52
C PHE A 81 9.45 14.30 -11.02
N ILE A 82 8.81 13.46 -11.85
CA ILE A 82 8.84 13.58 -13.32
C ILE A 82 7.58 14.28 -13.85
N GLY A 83 6.47 14.19 -13.14
CA GLY A 83 5.17 14.64 -13.62
C GLY A 83 4.88 16.12 -13.34
N THR A 84 4.29 16.79 -14.33
CA THR A 84 3.64 18.09 -14.15
C THR A 84 2.37 17.88 -13.30
N ASN A 85 2.39 18.34 -12.06
CA ASN A 85 1.27 18.23 -11.12
C ASN A 85 0.19 19.31 -11.34
N GLU A 86 -0.13 19.59 -12.60
CA GLU A 86 -1.21 20.51 -12.94
C GLU A 86 -2.57 19.88 -12.64
N VAL A 87 -3.47 20.68 -12.07
CA VAL A 87 -4.87 20.33 -11.90
C VAL A 87 -5.53 20.45 -13.28
N ALA A 88 -5.99 19.33 -13.84
CA ALA A 88 -6.59 19.22 -15.17
C ALA A 88 -5.67 19.60 -16.36
N PRO A 89 -4.61 18.82 -16.64
CA PRO A 89 -3.82 19.02 -17.85
C PRO A 89 -4.67 18.74 -19.08
N ARG A 90 -4.55 19.59 -20.11
CA ARG A 90 -5.29 19.49 -21.39
C ARG A 90 -5.10 18.14 -22.11
N LYS A 91 -4.02 17.41 -21.77
CA LYS A 91 -3.83 15.99 -22.09
C LYS A 91 -3.44 15.24 -20.81
N THR A 92 -4.28 14.32 -20.36
CA THR A 92 -3.97 13.44 -19.23
C THR A 92 -2.77 12.53 -19.59
N PRO A 93 -1.64 12.59 -18.87
CA PRO A 93 -0.48 11.74 -19.16
C PRO A 93 -0.83 10.26 -18.93
N LEU A 94 -0.25 9.35 -19.73
CA LEU A 94 -0.51 7.91 -19.66
C LEU A 94 -0.23 7.33 -18.27
N ILE A 95 0.81 7.83 -17.60
CA ILE A 95 1.17 7.46 -16.22
C ILE A 95 0.02 7.73 -15.25
N ARG A 96 -0.70 8.85 -15.42
CA ARG A 96 -1.85 9.18 -14.57
C ARG A 96 -3.02 8.25 -14.82
N LYS A 97 -3.33 7.92 -16.08
CA LYS A 97 -4.37 6.93 -16.41
C LYS A 97 -4.04 5.54 -15.86
N LEU A 98 -2.78 5.10 -16.00
CA LEU A 98 -2.33 3.82 -15.47
C LEU A 98 -2.45 3.77 -13.95
N LYS A 99 -1.95 4.82 -13.27
CA LYS A 99 -2.05 4.95 -11.82
C LYS A 99 -3.52 4.91 -11.36
N ASP A 100 -4.38 5.73 -11.96
CA ASP A 100 -5.78 5.83 -11.56
C ASP A 100 -6.53 4.51 -11.83
N TYR A 101 -6.25 3.83 -12.95
CA TYR A 101 -6.80 2.50 -13.24
C TYR A 101 -6.28 1.44 -12.25
N MET A 102 -4.99 1.42 -11.97
CA MET A 102 -4.38 0.45 -11.04
C MET A 102 -4.93 0.63 -9.61
N LEU A 103 -5.14 1.87 -9.18
CA LEU A 103 -5.81 2.16 -7.91
C LEU A 103 -7.23 1.61 -7.92
N ALA A 104 -8.04 2.01 -8.90
CA ALA A 104 -9.47 1.72 -8.93
C ALA A 104 -9.78 0.24 -9.15
N ALA A 105 -9.01 -0.44 -10.00
CA ALA A 105 -9.27 -1.82 -10.39
C ALA A 105 -8.62 -2.85 -9.45
N PHE A 106 -7.45 -2.54 -8.87
CA PHE A 106 -6.66 -3.54 -8.14
C PHE A 106 -6.35 -3.11 -6.72
N ALA A 107 -5.57 -2.04 -6.54
CA ALA A 107 -5.03 -1.71 -5.22
C ALA A 107 -6.13 -1.38 -4.20
N PHE A 108 -7.18 -0.66 -4.60
CA PHE A 108 -8.28 -0.33 -3.69
C PHE A 108 -9.19 -1.53 -3.39
N PRO A 109 -9.73 -2.26 -4.38
CA PRO A 109 -10.60 -3.41 -4.10
C PRO A 109 -9.90 -4.53 -3.31
N VAL A 110 -8.63 -4.81 -3.62
CA VAL A 110 -7.86 -5.85 -2.94
C VAL A 110 -7.57 -5.45 -1.49
N ALA A 111 -7.08 -4.23 -1.24
CA ALA A 111 -6.84 -3.73 0.11
C ALA A 111 -8.13 -3.71 0.94
N LEU A 112 -9.25 -3.31 0.34
CA LEU A 112 -10.54 -3.31 1.02
C LEU A 112 -10.98 -4.74 1.36
N ASN A 113 -10.87 -5.69 0.42
CA ASN A 113 -11.22 -7.09 0.67
C ASN A 113 -10.37 -7.68 1.81
N VAL A 114 -9.05 -7.51 1.74
CA VAL A 114 -8.13 -8.01 2.76
C VAL A 114 -8.42 -7.37 4.12
N GLY A 115 -8.54 -6.04 4.17
CA GLY A 115 -8.80 -5.31 5.41
C GLY A 115 -10.14 -5.65 6.03
N VAL A 116 -11.22 -5.61 5.24
CA VAL A 116 -12.57 -5.91 5.73
C VAL A 116 -12.65 -7.36 6.20
N THR A 117 -12.12 -8.32 5.43
CA THR A 117 -12.15 -9.73 5.83
C THR A 117 -11.37 -9.96 7.12
N PHE A 118 -10.16 -9.42 7.22
CA PHE A 118 -9.33 -9.54 8.41
C PHE A 118 -10.04 -8.97 9.66
N TRP A 119 -10.48 -7.72 9.60
CA TRP A 119 -11.11 -7.07 10.75
C TRP A 119 -12.48 -7.66 11.10
N THR A 120 -13.24 -8.10 10.10
CA THR A 120 -14.53 -8.78 10.33
C THR A 120 -14.31 -10.10 11.05
N LEU A 121 -13.36 -10.92 10.62
CA LEU A 121 -13.01 -12.17 11.30
C LEU A 121 -12.52 -11.90 12.72
N MET A 122 -11.63 -10.92 12.91
CA MET A 122 -11.15 -10.51 14.24
C MET A 122 -12.26 -10.04 15.18
N ALA A 123 -13.28 -9.34 14.65
CA ALA A 123 -14.39 -8.83 15.44
C ALA A 123 -15.43 -9.90 15.82
N ILE A 124 -15.68 -10.87 14.92
CA ILE A 124 -16.65 -11.95 15.16
C ILE A 124 -16.01 -13.06 15.99
N ASP A 125 -14.91 -13.64 15.50
CA ASP A 125 -14.18 -14.71 16.16
C ASP A 125 -12.68 -14.61 15.85
N ARG A 126 -11.96 -13.95 16.75
CA ARG A 126 -10.52 -13.75 16.63
C ARG A 126 -9.73 -15.06 16.59
N GLU A 127 -10.26 -16.18 17.09
CA GLU A 127 -9.52 -17.45 17.12
C GLU A 127 -9.21 -17.99 15.73
N LEU A 128 -9.98 -17.57 14.72
CA LEU A 128 -9.76 -17.90 13.31
C LEU A 128 -8.52 -17.21 12.71
N VAL A 129 -8.07 -16.11 13.32
CA VAL A 129 -6.94 -15.31 12.84
C VAL A 129 -5.75 -15.46 13.79
N PHE A 130 -5.99 -15.27 15.09
CA PHE A 130 -5.00 -15.36 16.14
C PHE A 130 -5.57 -16.04 17.39
N PRO A 131 -5.18 -17.30 17.66
CA PRO A 131 -5.67 -18.06 18.81
C PRO A 131 -5.32 -17.40 20.14
N LYS A 132 -6.27 -17.35 21.08
CA LYS A 132 -6.08 -16.72 22.41
C LYS A 132 -4.95 -17.33 23.23
N ALA A 133 -4.62 -18.61 22.99
CA ALA A 133 -3.52 -19.29 23.67
C ALA A 133 -2.16 -18.63 23.40
N LEU A 134 -2.03 -17.90 22.30
CA LEU A 134 -0.81 -17.17 21.94
C LEU A 134 -0.76 -15.75 22.55
N ASP A 135 -1.82 -15.27 23.23
CA ASP A 135 -1.80 -13.99 23.95
C ASP A 135 -0.97 -14.06 25.25
N ALA A 136 -0.73 -15.26 25.78
CA ALA A 136 -0.16 -15.46 27.12
C ALA A 136 1.38 -15.34 27.19
N VAL A 137 2.01 -14.72 26.19
CA VAL A 137 3.47 -14.50 26.11
C VAL A 137 3.80 -13.03 26.31
#